data_AF-A0A831UL06-F1
#
_entry.id   AF-A0A831UL06-F1
#
_cell.length_a   1.000
_cell.length_b   1.000
_cell.length_c   1.000
_cell.angle_alpha   90.00
_cell.angle_beta   90.00
_cell.angle_gamma   90.00
#
_symmetry.space_group_name_H-M   'P 1'
#
loop_
_entity.id
_entity.type
_entity.pdbx_description
1 polymer ?
#
loop_
_entity_poly.entity_id
_entity_poly.type
_entity_poly.pdbx_seq_one_letter_code
_entity_poly.pdbx_strand_id
1 'polypeptide(L)'
;VASGVRRIEAVTGAAALAEAERADQTVGEIAELLRGPKTEAAERVAQMLERSRQLERELARLKAELASASGDELADRAETIGPARVLVAELPGADAGTLRESMDKLRDKLGTAAILLGTVDDGKVRLVAGLSKDLTQTVKAGDWVNVAAAEVGGKGGGRPDMAQAGGNQPERLDQALSAARAWLADKLG
;
A
#
# COMPACT_ATOMS: atom_id res chain seq x y z
N VAL A 1 24.14 -29.66 1.10
CA VAL A 1 24.25 -30.96 0.40
C VAL A 1 24.90 -30.68 -0.95
N ALA A 2 25.99 -31.36 -1.31
CA ALA A 2 26.73 -31.14 -2.56
C ALA A 2 26.05 -31.80 -3.76
N SER A 3 26.34 -31.32 -4.99
CA SER A 3 25.85 -31.93 -6.23
C SER A 3 26.25 -33.41 -6.31
N GLY A 4 25.27 -34.29 -6.58
CA GLY A 4 25.48 -35.74 -6.72
C GLY A 4 25.33 -36.57 -5.44
N VAL A 5 25.11 -35.97 -4.26
CA VAL A 5 24.93 -36.71 -3.00
C VAL A 5 23.47 -36.72 -2.56
N ARG A 6 22.89 -37.90 -2.30
CA ARG A 6 21.55 -38.06 -1.69
C ARG A 6 21.69 -38.38 -0.21
N ARG A 7 21.05 -37.58 0.64
CA ARG A 7 20.91 -37.89 2.06
C ARG A 7 19.63 -38.70 2.26
N ILE A 8 19.75 -39.81 2.96
CA ILE A 8 18.62 -40.64 3.40
C ILE A 8 18.64 -40.60 4.92
N GLU A 9 17.52 -40.20 5.51
CA GLU A 9 17.31 -40.21 6.96
C GLU A 9 16.29 -41.31 7.26
N ALA A 10 16.61 -42.17 8.22
CA ALA A 10 15.79 -43.31 8.58
C ALA A 10 15.73 -43.46 10.10
N VAL A 11 14.54 -43.74 10.60
CA VAL A 11 14.25 -44.05 12.00
C VAL A 11 13.52 -45.39 12.05
N THR A 12 13.82 -46.24 13.03
CA THR A 12 13.22 -47.58 13.15
C THR A 12 12.76 -47.86 14.59
N GLY A 13 12.01 -48.95 14.77
CA GLY A 13 11.53 -49.40 16.08
C GLY A 13 10.59 -48.39 16.74
N ALA A 14 10.67 -48.28 18.08
CA ALA A 14 9.80 -47.40 18.86
C ALA A 14 9.89 -45.92 18.44
N ALA A 15 11.08 -45.47 18.02
CA ALA A 15 11.27 -44.10 17.56
C ALA A 15 10.53 -43.82 16.23
N ALA A 16 10.40 -44.83 15.35
CA ALA A 16 9.63 -44.69 14.12
C ALA A 16 8.13 -44.61 14.39
N LEU A 17 7.63 -45.40 15.34
CA LEU A 17 6.22 -45.33 15.77
C LEU A 17 5.91 -43.96 16.38
N ALA A 18 6.75 -43.47 17.28
CA ALA A 18 6.59 -42.14 17.89
C ALA A 18 6.65 -40.99 16.87
N GLU A 19 7.40 -41.15 15.78
CA GLU A 19 7.40 -40.18 14.67
C GLU A 19 6.09 -40.24 13.87
N ALA A 20 5.60 -41.44 13.57
CA ALA A 20 4.32 -41.63 12.86
C ALA A 20 3.13 -41.09 13.66
N GLU A 21 3.10 -41.33 14.99
CA GLU A 21 2.09 -40.79 15.89
C GLU A 21 2.14 -39.26 15.95
N ARG A 22 3.34 -38.66 16.02
CA ARG A 22 3.49 -37.19 15.96
C ARG A 22 3.00 -36.60 14.64
N ALA A 23 3.30 -37.25 13.52
CA ALA A 23 2.81 -36.83 12.21
C ALA A 23 1.27 -36.92 12.14
N ASP A 24 0.69 -38.02 12.60
CA ASP A 24 -0.77 -38.20 12.64
C ASP A 24 -1.47 -37.20 13.59
N GLN A 25 -0.86 -36.89 14.73
CA GLN A 25 -1.35 -35.86 15.65
C GLN A 25 -1.34 -34.48 14.98
N THR A 26 -0.24 -34.12 14.32
CA THR A 26 -0.12 -32.84 13.59
C THR A 26 -1.20 -32.71 12.50
N VAL A 27 -1.44 -33.77 11.72
CA VAL A 27 -2.52 -33.79 10.73
C VAL A 27 -3.90 -33.68 11.40
N GLY A 28 -4.07 -34.31 12.56
CA GLY A 28 -5.27 -34.20 13.38
C GLY A 28 -5.57 -32.76 13.80
N GLU A 29 -4.59 -32.06 14.36
CA GLU A 29 -4.71 -30.67 14.78
C GLU A 29 -5.09 -29.75 13.60
N ILE A 30 -4.47 -29.94 12.44
CA ILE A 30 -4.82 -29.20 11.21
C ILE A 30 -6.27 -29.49 10.79
N ALA A 31 -6.69 -30.76 10.83
CA ALA A 31 -8.04 -31.16 10.45
C ALA A 31 -9.11 -30.58 11.40
N GLU A 32 -8.82 -30.50 12.70
CA GLU A 32 -9.67 -29.83 13.70
C GLU A 32 -9.82 -28.34 13.42
N LEU A 33 -8.72 -27.63 13.15
CA LEU A 33 -8.74 -26.21 12.75
C LEU A 33 -9.62 -25.98 11.50
N LEU A 34 -9.56 -26.91 10.54
CA LEU A 34 -10.32 -26.88 9.30
C LEU A 34 -11.72 -27.51 9.43
N ARG A 35 -12.11 -27.94 10.63
CA ARG A 35 -13.39 -28.59 10.96
C ARG A 35 -13.75 -29.71 9.99
N GLY A 36 -12.82 -30.64 9.77
CA GLY A 36 -12.98 -31.74 8.83
C GLY A 36 -12.21 -33.00 9.22
N PRO A 37 -12.37 -34.10 8.48
CA PRO A 37 -11.61 -35.33 8.69
C PRO A 37 -10.16 -35.17 8.22
N LYS A 38 -9.22 -35.91 8.84
CA LYS A 38 -7.79 -35.90 8.49
C LYS A 38 -7.52 -36.17 7.00
N THR A 39 -8.33 -37.04 6.39
CA THR A 39 -8.23 -37.42 4.98
C THR A 39 -8.48 -36.25 4.02
N GLU A 40 -9.24 -35.24 4.43
CA GLU A 40 -9.56 -34.05 3.63
C GLU A 40 -8.67 -32.84 3.97
N ALA A 41 -7.79 -32.95 4.97
CA ALA A 41 -7.04 -31.82 5.49
C ALA A 41 -6.25 -31.10 4.38
N ALA A 42 -5.53 -31.84 3.54
CA ALA A 42 -4.76 -31.27 2.44
C ALA A 42 -5.63 -30.53 1.41
N GLU A 43 -6.78 -31.11 1.04
CA GLU A 43 -7.71 -30.49 0.10
C GLU A 43 -8.31 -29.20 0.67
N ARG A 44 -8.73 -29.23 1.94
CA ARG A 44 -9.29 -28.05 2.62
C ARG A 44 -8.27 -26.92 2.77
N VAL A 45 -7.00 -27.24 3.05
CA VAL A 45 -5.91 -26.25 3.03
C VAL A 45 -5.80 -25.62 1.63
N ALA A 46 -5.80 -26.43 0.57
CA ALA A 46 -5.71 -25.92 -0.80
C ALA A 46 -6.89 -25.00 -1.16
N GLN A 47 -8.12 -25.39 -0.80
CA GLN A 47 -9.33 -24.58 -0.99
C GLN A 47 -9.27 -23.26 -0.20
N MET A 48 -8.78 -23.30 1.04
CA MET A 48 -8.62 -22.09 1.88
C MET A 48 -7.59 -21.13 1.29
N LEU A 49 -6.47 -21.64 0.78
CA LEU A 49 -5.46 -20.82 0.10
C LEU A 49 -6.00 -20.18 -1.18
N GLU A 50 -6.75 -20.91 -1.99
CA GLU A 50 -7.35 -20.34 -3.21
C GLU A 50 -8.40 -19.29 -2.87
N ARG A 51 -9.25 -19.55 -1.86
CA ARG A 51 -10.21 -18.56 -1.36
C ARG A 51 -9.52 -17.31 -0.84
N SER A 52 -8.41 -17.43 -0.12
CA SER A 52 -7.62 -16.27 0.34
C SER A 52 -7.16 -15.42 -0.84
N ARG A 53 -6.56 -16.05 -1.86
CA ARG A 53 -6.12 -15.35 -3.08
C ARG A 53 -7.28 -14.71 -3.85
N GLN A 54 -8.45 -15.34 -3.84
CA GLN A 54 -9.64 -14.80 -4.50
C GLN A 54 -10.17 -13.56 -3.76
N LEU A 55 -10.25 -13.62 -2.42
CA LEU A 55 -10.63 -12.49 -1.58
C LEU A 55 -9.63 -11.34 -1.68
N GLU A 56 -8.32 -11.61 -1.71
CA GLU A 56 -7.29 -10.58 -1.91
C GLU A 56 -7.45 -9.87 -3.25
N ARG A 57 -7.75 -10.61 -4.33
CA ARG A 57 -8.02 -10.03 -5.66
C ARG A 57 -9.30 -9.20 -5.68
N GLU A 58 -10.36 -9.67 -5.04
CA GLU A 58 -11.63 -8.94 -4.96
C GLU A 58 -11.49 -7.66 -4.13
N LEU A 59 -10.77 -7.72 -3.01
CA LEU A 59 -10.45 -6.55 -2.19
C LEU A 59 -9.67 -5.51 -2.99
N ALA A 60 -8.66 -5.93 -3.75
CA ALA A 60 -7.90 -5.03 -4.62
C ALA A 60 -8.79 -4.38 -5.70
N ARG A 61 -9.70 -5.14 -6.32
CA ARG A 61 -10.66 -4.62 -7.31
C ARG A 61 -11.58 -3.57 -6.70
N LEU A 62 -12.19 -3.86 -5.55
CA LEU A 62 -13.12 -2.95 -4.87
C LEU A 62 -12.41 -1.67 -4.42
N LYS A 63 -11.18 -1.76 -3.92
CA LYS A 63 -10.34 -0.60 -3.60
C LYS A 63 -10.06 0.27 -4.83
N ALA A 64 -9.74 -0.35 -5.97
CA ALA A 64 -9.49 0.37 -7.22
C ALA A 64 -10.76 1.06 -7.76
N GLU A 65 -11.93 0.43 -7.66
CA GLU A 65 -13.21 1.03 -8.02
C GLU A 65 -13.53 2.26 -7.16
N LEU A 66 -13.37 2.15 -5.83
CA LEU A 66 -13.60 3.25 -4.89
C LEU A 66 -12.65 4.43 -5.15
N ALA A 67 -11.38 4.14 -5.42
CA ALA A 67 -10.38 5.15 -5.77
C ALA A 67 -10.71 5.85 -7.10
N SER A 68 -11.22 5.11 -8.09
CA SER A 68 -11.63 5.69 -9.37
C SER A 68 -12.82 6.64 -9.22
N ALA A 69 -13.85 6.23 -8.46
CA ALA A 69 -15.00 7.09 -8.19
C ALA A 69 -14.60 8.38 -7.45
N SER A 70 -13.71 8.25 -6.46
CA SER A 70 -13.17 9.40 -5.72
C SER A 70 -12.28 10.31 -6.59
N GLY A 71 -11.61 9.76 -7.59
CA GLY A 71 -10.71 10.50 -8.48
C GLY A 71 -11.42 11.56 -9.34
N ASP A 72 -12.65 11.29 -9.78
CA ASP A 72 -13.41 12.28 -10.55
C ASP A 72 -13.84 13.46 -9.68
N GLU A 73 -14.37 13.19 -8.48
CA GLU A 73 -14.72 14.22 -7.50
C GLU A 73 -13.50 15.03 -7.03
N LEU A 74 -12.35 14.36 -6.85
CA LEU A 74 -11.11 15.01 -6.46
C LEU A 74 -10.56 15.93 -7.56
N ALA A 75 -10.72 15.57 -8.84
CA ALA A 75 -10.29 16.41 -9.95
C ALA A 75 -11.07 17.75 -9.98
N ASP A 76 -12.35 17.72 -9.62
CA ASP A 76 -13.21 18.92 -9.53
C ASP A 76 -12.81 19.83 -8.36
N ARG A 77 -12.22 19.26 -7.30
CA ARG A 77 -11.67 20.01 -6.16
C ARG A 77 -10.30 20.63 -6.44
N ALA A 78 -9.68 20.35 -7.59
CA ALA A 78 -8.40 20.96 -7.93
C ALA A 78 -8.57 22.48 -8.14
N GLU A 79 -7.66 23.24 -7.56
CA GLU A 79 -7.63 24.70 -7.65
C GLU A 79 -6.59 25.14 -8.68
N THR A 80 -6.74 26.35 -9.21
CA THR A 80 -5.74 26.92 -10.12
C THR A 80 -4.81 27.83 -9.33
N ILE A 81 -3.52 27.51 -9.30
CA ILE A 81 -2.47 28.31 -8.66
C ILE A 81 -1.38 28.57 -9.69
N GLY A 82 -1.21 29.83 -10.09
CA GLY A 82 -0.30 30.20 -11.17
C GLY A 82 -0.64 29.44 -12.47
N PRO A 83 0.33 28.75 -13.10
CA PRO A 83 0.10 27.98 -14.32
C PRO A 83 -0.45 26.56 -14.08
N ALA A 84 -0.63 26.13 -12.83
CA ALA A 84 -0.90 24.73 -12.49
C ALA A 84 -2.26 24.48 -11.84
N ARG A 85 -2.82 23.30 -12.11
CA ARG A 85 -3.92 22.70 -11.34
C ARG A 85 -3.35 22.01 -10.11
N VAL A 86 -3.68 22.51 -8.93
CA VAL A 86 -3.17 22.03 -7.65
C VAL A 86 -4.26 21.27 -6.91
N LEU A 87 -3.93 20.06 -6.47
CA LEU A 87 -4.80 19.25 -5.62
C LEU A 87 -4.02 18.79 -4.39
N VAL A 88 -4.54 19.12 -3.21
CA VAL A 88 -4.04 18.61 -1.94
C VAL A 88 -5.22 18.04 -1.17
N ALA A 89 -5.24 16.74 -0.96
CA ALA A 89 -6.40 16.07 -0.37
C ALA A 89 -6.02 14.80 0.40
N GLU A 90 -6.88 14.44 1.35
CA GLU A 90 -6.89 13.11 1.93
C GLU A 90 -7.70 12.16 1.03
N LEU A 91 -7.20 10.93 0.88
CA LEU A 91 -7.91 9.80 0.28
C LEU A 91 -8.04 8.69 1.33
N PRO A 92 -9.13 8.70 2.12
CA PRO A 92 -9.29 7.77 3.25
C PRO A 92 -9.28 6.30 2.81
N GLY A 93 -8.62 5.44 3.60
CA GLY A 93 -8.60 4.00 3.36
C GLY A 93 -7.76 3.54 2.17
N ALA A 94 -7.04 4.45 1.50
CA ALA A 94 -6.08 4.10 0.47
C ALA A 94 -4.81 3.49 1.08
N ASP A 95 -4.26 2.47 0.42
CA ASP A 95 -2.89 2.01 0.67
C ASP A 95 -1.88 2.77 -0.22
N ALA A 96 -0.58 2.51 -0.03
CA ALA A 96 0.47 3.19 -0.77
C ALA A 96 0.39 2.99 -2.30
N GLY A 97 -0.10 1.82 -2.75
CA GLY A 97 -0.32 1.54 -4.17
C GLY A 97 -1.47 2.36 -4.72
N THR A 98 -2.61 2.31 -4.03
CA THR A 98 -3.83 3.04 -4.39
C THR A 98 -3.60 4.55 -4.43
N LEU A 99 -2.84 5.11 -3.48
CA LEU A 99 -2.45 6.52 -3.48
C LEU A 99 -1.65 6.88 -4.74
N ARG A 100 -0.65 6.07 -5.10
CA ARG A 100 0.20 6.33 -6.26
C ARG A 100 -0.61 6.27 -7.56
N GLU A 101 -1.42 5.23 -7.72
CA GLU A 101 -2.27 5.07 -8.90
C GLU A 101 -3.28 6.21 -9.04
N SER A 102 -3.89 6.65 -7.93
CA SER A 102 -4.84 7.77 -7.93
C SER A 102 -4.15 9.09 -8.29
N MET A 103 -2.97 9.34 -7.73
CA MET A 103 -2.14 10.51 -8.06
C MET A 103 -1.78 10.53 -9.54
N ASP A 104 -1.30 9.40 -10.10
CA ASP A 104 -0.93 9.32 -11.51
C ASP A 104 -2.14 9.58 -12.43
N LYS A 105 -3.30 8.96 -12.15
CA LYS A 105 -4.55 9.20 -12.91
C LYS A 105 -4.99 10.66 -12.85
N LEU A 106 -4.95 11.26 -11.66
CA LEU A 106 -5.32 12.67 -11.46
C LEU A 106 -4.36 13.60 -12.20
N ARG A 107 -3.05 13.31 -12.20
CA ARG A 107 -2.05 14.11 -12.90
C ARG A 107 -2.28 14.06 -14.40
N ASP A 108 -2.51 12.87 -14.93
CA ASP A 108 -2.75 12.65 -16.35
C ASP A 108 -4.06 13.33 -16.80
N LYS A 109 -5.09 13.36 -15.95
CA LYS A 109 -6.37 14.05 -16.20
C LYS A 109 -6.25 15.58 -16.16
N LEU A 110 -5.48 16.12 -15.22
CA LEU A 110 -5.38 17.57 -14.97
C LEU A 110 -4.32 18.28 -15.82
N GLY A 111 -3.46 17.54 -16.53
CA GLY A 111 -2.43 18.11 -17.42
C GLY A 111 -1.27 18.74 -16.65
N THR A 112 -1.12 20.07 -16.71
CA THR A 112 -0.15 20.80 -15.88
C THR A 112 -0.66 20.83 -14.44
N ALA A 113 -0.15 19.90 -13.62
CA ALA A 113 -0.73 19.61 -12.33
C ALA A 113 0.30 19.28 -11.24
N ALA A 114 0.00 19.71 -10.03
CA ALA A 114 0.71 19.35 -8.81
C ALA A 114 -0.28 18.72 -7.82
N ILE A 115 -0.08 17.43 -7.52
CA ILE A 115 -1.01 16.65 -6.70
C ILE A 115 -0.27 16.08 -5.48
N LEU A 116 -0.83 16.30 -4.30
CA LEU A 116 -0.38 15.66 -3.07
C LEU A 116 -1.57 14.97 -2.40
N LEU A 117 -1.46 13.66 -2.19
CA LEU A 117 -2.48 12.85 -1.55
C LEU A 117 -1.94 12.25 -0.25
N GLY A 118 -2.79 12.21 0.77
CA GLY A 118 -2.50 11.57 2.05
C GLY A 118 -3.55 10.55 2.46
N THR A 119 -3.17 9.61 3.31
CA THR A 119 -4.08 8.63 3.94
C THR A 119 -3.52 8.22 5.30
N VAL A 120 -4.41 7.80 6.19
CA VAL A 120 -4.05 7.03 7.38
C VAL A 120 -4.31 5.56 7.09
N ASP A 121 -3.25 4.74 7.14
CA ASP A 121 -3.36 3.29 7.05
C ASP A 121 -2.59 2.63 8.20
N ASP A 122 -3.29 1.76 8.93
CA ASP A 122 -2.75 1.05 10.09
C ASP A 122 -2.04 1.96 11.11
N GLY A 123 -2.67 3.09 11.43
CA GLY A 123 -2.15 4.09 12.36
C GLY A 123 -0.93 4.88 11.87
N LYS A 124 -0.53 4.71 10.60
CA LYS A 124 0.57 5.44 9.97
C LYS A 124 0.06 6.32 8.85
N VAL A 125 0.66 7.50 8.73
CA VAL A 125 0.40 8.40 7.61
C VAL A 125 1.21 7.94 6.41
N ARG A 126 0.57 7.89 5.25
CA ARG A 126 1.26 7.76 3.95
C ARG A 126 0.92 8.94 3.07
N LEU A 127 1.93 9.43 2.37
CA LEU A 127 1.84 10.61 1.51
C LEU A 127 2.46 10.27 0.16
N VAL A 128 1.84 10.75 -0.91
CA VAL A 128 2.42 10.76 -2.25
C VAL A 128 2.28 12.16 -2.84
N ALA A 129 3.35 12.65 -3.45
CA ALA A 129 3.33 13.88 -4.23
C ALA A 129 3.74 13.57 -5.67
N GLY A 130 3.06 14.18 -6.63
CA GLY A 130 3.34 14.09 -8.04
C GLY A 130 3.24 15.45 -8.72
N LEU A 131 4.18 15.70 -9.62
CA LEU A 131 4.25 16.92 -10.43
C LEU A 131 4.25 16.54 -11.91
N SER A 132 3.55 17.33 -12.73
CA SER A 132 3.72 17.26 -14.18
C SER A 132 5.15 17.69 -14.57
N LYS A 133 5.65 17.17 -15.70
CA LYS A 133 7.06 17.33 -16.10
C LYS A 133 7.50 18.79 -16.23
N ASP A 134 6.60 19.65 -16.70
CA ASP A 134 6.79 21.09 -16.84
C ASP A 134 6.97 21.82 -15.50
N LEU A 135 6.42 21.30 -14.40
CA LEU A 135 6.59 21.89 -13.07
C LEU A 135 7.88 21.45 -12.37
N THR A 136 8.51 20.36 -12.80
CA THR A 136 9.69 19.77 -12.13
C THR A 136 10.93 20.65 -12.12
N GLN A 137 10.98 21.67 -12.99
CA GLN A 137 12.07 22.65 -13.05
C GLN A 137 11.93 23.73 -11.96
N THR A 138 10.70 24.00 -11.50
CA THR A 138 10.41 25.04 -10.50
C THR A 138 10.27 24.43 -9.11
N VAL A 139 9.63 23.26 -9.01
CA VAL A 139 9.35 22.57 -7.75
C VAL A 139 9.74 21.11 -7.88
N LYS A 140 10.28 20.51 -6.81
CA LYS A 140 10.55 19.06 -6.74
C LYS A 140 9.54 18.38 -5.85
N ALA A 141 8.99 17.25 -6.31
CA ALA A 141 8.01 16.46 -5.54
C ALA A 141 8.58 16.02 -4.18
N GLY A 142 9.87 15.69 -4.13
CA GLY A 142 10.57 15.31 -2.89
C GLY A 142 10.60 16.42 -1.85
N ASP A 143 10.82 17.67 -2.27
CA ASP A 143 10.86 18.80 -1.34
C ASP A 143 9.44 19.10 -0.84
N TRP A 144 8.46 19.06 -1.74
CA TRP A 144 7.06 19.32 -1.41
C TRP A 144 6.46 18.28 -0.45
N VAL A 145 6.66 16.98 -0.71
CA VAL A 145 6.12 15.92 0.17
C VAL A 145 6.75 15.95 1.57
N ASN A 146 8.01 16.40 1.67
CA ASN A 146 8.71 16.48 2.95
C ASN A 146 8.19 17.61 3.84
N VAL A 147 7.56 18.65 3.28
CA VAL A 147 6.84 19.66 4.07
C VAL A 147 5.70 19.00 4.86
N ALA A 148 4.87 18.19 4.19
CA ALA A 148 3.82 17.43 4.87
C ALA A 148 4.41 16.35 5.79
N ALA A 149 5.44 15.64 5.35
CA ALA A 149 6.04 14.57 6.14
C ALA A 149 6.58 15.07 7.49
N ALA A 150 7.20 16.24 7.53
CA ALA A 150 7.73 16.83 8.76
C ALA A 150 6.63 17.08 9.81
N GLU A 151 5.44 17.51 9.37
CA GLU A 151 4.28 17.71 10.26
C GLU A 151 3.80 16.41 10.89
N VAL A 152 3.89 15.29 10.17
CA VAL A 152 3.45 13.97 10.68
C VAL A 152 4.57 13.14 11.32
N GLY A 153 5.69 13.77 11.70
CA GLY A 153 6.84 13.11 12.33
C GLY A 153 7.62 12.18 11.39
N GLY A 154 7.56 12.48 10.10
CA GLY A 154 7.99 11.62 9.01
C GLY A 154 9.11 12.19 8.15
N LYS A 155 9.51 11.39 7.16
CA LYS A 155 10.39 11.80 6.06
C LYS A 155 10.07 11.01 4.80
N GLY A 156 10.45 11.54 3.67
CA GLY A 156 10.22 10.93 2.36
C GLY A 156 11.37 11.10 1.39
N GLY A 157 11.14 10.65 0.18
CA GLY A 157 12.07 10.74 -0.94
C GLY A 157 11.45 10.24 -2.24
N GLY A 158 12.16 10.49 -3.33
CA GLY A 158 11.72 10.07 -4.66
C GLY A 158 12.43 10.84 -5.76
N ARG A 159 11.84 10.76 -6.94
CA ARG A 159 12.29 11.49 -8.12
C ARG A 159 11.71 12.91 -8.12
N PRO A 160 12.22 13.84 -8.95
CA PRO A 160 11.69 15.20 -9.03
C PRO A 160 10.20 15.28 -9.42
N ASP A 161 9.72 14.32 -10.22
CA ASP A 161 8.34 14.20 -10.69
C ASP A 161 7.41 13.46 -9.73
N MET A 162 7.95 12.62 -8.84
CA MET A 162 7.15 11.83 -7.90
C MET A 162 7.95 11.47 -6.66
N ALA A 163 7.37 11.74 -5.49
CA ALA A 163 7.95 11.36 -4.21
C ALA A 163 6.91 10.79 -3.26
N GLN A 164 7.40 10.01 -2.30
CA GLN A 164 6.59 9.37 -1.28
C GLN A 164 7.19 9.62 0.09
N ALA A 165 6.31 9.76 1.07
CA ALA A 165 6.70 9.93 2.46
C ALA A 165 5.71 9.21 3.38
N GLY A 166 6.08 9.11 4.65
CA GLY A 166 5.18 8.64 5.68
C GLY A 166 5.61 9.11 7.06
N GLY A 167 4.68 9.03 8.00
CA GLY A 167 4.84 9.48 9.38
C GLY A 167 3.99 8.64 10.34
N ASN A 168 4.14 8.92 11.63
CA ASN A 168 3.49 8.17 12.72
C ASN A 168 2.55 9.04 13.57
N GLN A 169 2.23 10.26 13.13
CA GLN A 169 1.30 11.19 13.79
C GLN A 169 0.06 11.42 12.90
N PRO A 170 -0.86 10.43 12.81
CA PRO A 170 -2.06 10.55 11.98
C PRO A 170 -2.95 11.74 12.33
N GLU A 171 -2.97 12.14 13.60
CA GLU A 171 -3.72 13.30 14.10
C GLU A 171 -3.27 14.64 13.50
N ARG A 172 -2.10 14.68 12.83
CA ARG A 172 -1.56 15.89 12.19
C ARG A 172 -1.73 15.89 10.67
N LEU A 173 -2.45 14.93 10.09
CA LEU A 173 -2.60 14.83 8.63
C LEU A 173 -3.23 16.11 8.03
N ASP A 174 -4.30 16.64 8.62
CA ASP A 174 -4.94 17.87 8.14
C ASP A 174 -4.00 19.08 8.16
N GLN A 175 -3.20 19.19 9.22
CA GLN A 175 -2.17 20.22 9.34
C GLN A 175 -1.10 20.05 8.26
N ALA A 176 -0.66 18.82 8.01
CA ALA A 176 0.35 18.48 7.03
C ALA A 176 -0.08 18.82 5.60
N LEU A 177 -1.31 18.48 5.25
CA LEU A 177 -1.91 18.83 3.96
C LEU A 177 -2.02 20.35 3.78
N SER A 178 -2.48 21.05 4.82
CA SER A 178 -2.58 22.50 4.82
C SER A 178 -1.22 23.19 4.65
N ALA A 179 -0.19 22.72 5.36
CA ALA A 179 1.18 23.23 5.25
C ALA A 179 1.76 23.02 3.86
N ALA A 180 1.57 21.83 3.28
CA ALA A 180 2.05 21.54 1.93
C ALA A 180 1.34 22.38 0.86
N ARG A 181 0.03 22.64 1.02
CA ARG A 181 -0.70 23.54 0.12
C ARG A 181 -0.16 24.97 0.19
N ALA A 182 0.05 25.50 1.39
CA ALA A 182 0.57 26.85 1.59
C ALA A 182 1.98 27.00 1.00
N TRP A 183 2.86 26.01 1.23
CA TRP A 183 4.21 26.01 0.69
C TRP A 183 4.23 25.99 -0.84
N LEU A 184 3.36 25.20 -1.47
CA LEU A 184 3.30 25.16 -2.94
C LEU A 184 2.77 26.46 -3.52
N ALA A 185 1.78 27.08 -2.86
CA ALA A 185 1.24 28.38 -3.27
C ALA A 185 2.32 29.48 -3.26
N ASP A 186 3.23 29.48 -2.28
CA ASP A 186 4.38 30.39 -2.23
C ASP A 186 5.41 30.17 -3.36
N LYS A 187 5.49 28.94 -3.89
CA LYS A 187 6.44 28.60 -4.98
C LYS A 187 5.88 28.81 -6.37
N LEU A 188 4.55 28.76 -6.54
CA LEU A 188 3.87 28.85 -7.83
C LEU A 188 3.09 30.16 -8.03
N GLY A 189 2.80 30.90 -6.96
CA GLY A 189 2.21 32.24 -6.99
C GLY A 189 3.27 33.33 -7.16
#